data_AF-A0A1H0QQW7-F1
#
_entry.id   AF-A0A1H0QQW7-F1
#
_cell.length_a   1.000
_cell.length_b   1.000
_cell.length_c   1.000
_cell.angle_alpha   90.00
_cell.angle_beta   90.00
_cell.angle_gamma   90.00
#
_symmetry.space_group_name_H-M   'P 1'
#
loop_
_entity.id
_entity.type
_entity.pdbx_description
1 polymer ?
#
loop_
_entity_poly.entity_id
_entity_poly.type
_entity_poly.pdbx_seq_one_letter_code
_entity_poly.pdbx_strand_id
1 'polypeptide(L)'
;MKSNYLRWMLVIYIALGVLMGISFSLVLDQFIPIPEQLFIYFMIASVFAGSLLGMVNYLVYFYFTKVFIRHVNQVLNSVRNGDLSARTKFRSGGIIGELNRNINKTLINLEHSQNTILHDDLTRIPNRQALQQRFLNREESGA
;
A
#
# COMPACT_ATOMS: atom_id res chain seq x y z
N MET A 1 16.25 14.40 4.53
CA MET A 1 16.27 12.92 4.71
C MET A 1 14.86 12.39 4.50
N LYS A 2 14.61 11.48 3.54
CA LYS A 2 13.26 10.93 3.31
C LYS A 2 12.88 10.02 4.49
N SER A 3 11.93 10.47 5.29
CA SER A 3 11.42 9.71 6.44
C SER A 3 10.79 8.40 5.93
N ASN A 4 11.31 7.25 6.40
CA ASN A 4 10.76 5.96 6.01
C ASN A 4 9.58 5.63 6.93
N TYR A 5 8.37 5.79 6.38
CA TYR A 5 7.11 5.56 7.09
C TYR A 5 7.03 4.18 7.76
N LEU A 6 7.60 3.12 7.14
CA LEU A 6 7.62 1.77 7.73
C LEU A 6 8.49 1.70 9.00
N ARG A 7 9.59 2.45 9.06
CA ARG A 7 10.43 2.52 10.26
C ARG A 7 9.72 3.21 11.41
N TRP A 8 8.98 4.28 11.12
CA TRP A 8 8.17 4.97 12.14
C TRP A 8 7.06 4.08 12.68
N MET A 9 6.37 3.35 11.81
CA MET A 9 5.36 2.40 12.24
C MET A 9 5.94 1.29 13.13
N LEU A 10 7.13 0.77 12.81
CA LEU A 10 7.82 -0.20 13.67
C LEU A 10 8.04 0.36 15.09
N VAL A 11 8.57 1.59 15.19
CA VAL A 11 8.82 2.23 16.48
C VAL A 11 7.52 2.40 17.27
N ILE A 12 6.44 2.83 16.62
CA ILE A 12 5.13 3.01 17.27
C ILE A 12 4.59 1.67 17.80
N TYR A 13 4.64 0.60 17.00
CA TYR A 13 4.13 -0.71 17.43
C TYR A 13 4.95 -1.31 18.57
N ILE A 14 6.28 -1.16 18.56
CA ILE A 14 7.13 -1.60 19.69
C ILE A 14 6.83 -0.75 20.93
N ALA A 15 6.73 0.58 20.79
CA ALA A 15 6.41 1.46 21.91
C ALA A 15 5.05 1.13 22.54
N LEU A 16 4.03 0.85 21.72
CA LEU A 16 2.73 0.38 22.21
C LEU A 16 2.82 -0.98 22.90
N GLY A 17 3.61 -1.90 22.37
CA GLY A 17 3.85 -3.21 22.98
C GLY A 17 4.51 -3.10 24.36
N VAL A 18 5.56 -2.28 24.47
CA VAL A 18 6.23 -1.98 25.75
C VAL A 18 5.26 -1.32 26.72
N LEU A 19 4.51 -0.30 26.27
CA LEU A 19 3.52 0.39 27.09
C LEU A 19 2.47 -0.60 27.62
N MET A 20 1.95 -1.49 26.78
CA MET A 20 1.00 -2.52 27.19
C MET A 20 1.62 -3.50 28.20
N GLY A 21 2.88 -3.91 28.03
CA GLY A 21 3.57 -4.78 28.98
C GLY A 21 3.77 -4.13 30.36
N ILE A 22 4.13 -2.84 30.39
CA ILE A 22 4.23 -2.07 31.64
C ILE A 22 2.86 -1.96 32.29
N SER A 23 1.86 -1.50 31.56
CA SER A 23 0.49 -1.33 32.05
C SER A 23 -0.07 -2.65 32.60
N PHE A 24 0.15 -3.78 31.92
CA PHE A 24 -0.28 -5.09 32.38
C PHE A 24 0.37 -5.47 33.71
N SER A 25 1.68 -5.25 33.85
CA SER A 25 2.40 -5.58 35.08
C SER A 25 1.93 -4.77 36.28
N LEU A 26 1.56 -3.51 36.09
CA LEU A 26 1.03 -2.64 37.16
C LEU A 26 -0.41 -2.97 37.54
N VAL A 27 -1.25 -3.30 36.56
CA VAL A 27 -2.67 -3.61 36.79
C VAL A 27 -2.83 -5.01 37.39
N LEU A 28 -1.98 -5.97 37.03
CA LEU A 28 -2.12 -7.36 37.49
C LEU A 28 -1.94 -7.48 39.01
N ASP A 29 -1.06 -6.68 39.61
CA ASP A 29 -0.81 -6.69 41.06
C ASP A 29 -2.07 -6.37 41.88
N GLN A 30 -3.01 -5.63 41.30
CA GLN A 30 -4.31 -5.36 41.93
C GLN A 30 -5.22 -6.61 42.01
N PHE A 31 -5.04 -7.57 41.09
CA PHE A 31 -5.88 -8.77 40.99
C PHE A 31 -5.22 -10.01 41.59
N ILE A 32 -3.90 -10.11 41.47
CA ILE A 32 -3.12 -11.24 41.95
C ILE A 32 -1.97 -10.67 42.78
N PRO A 33 -1.96 -10.83 44.11
CA PRO A 33 -0.88 -10.33 44.94
C PRO A 33 0.41 -11.09 44.60
N ILE A 34 1.35 -10.42 43.93
CA ILE A 34 2.65 -11.00 43.55
C ILE A 34 3.65 -10.71 44.66
N PRO A 35 4.47 -11.68 45.11
CA PRO A 35 5.54 -11.40 46.07
C PRO A 35 6.50 -10.34 45.50
N GLU A 36 6.86 -9.33 46.29
CA GLU A 36 7.68 -8.17 45.84
C GLU A 36 8.98 -8.59 45.14
N GLN A 37 9.61 -9.66 45.64
CA GLN A 37 10.83 -10.25 45.10
C GLN A 37 10.68 -10.82 43.67
N LEU A 38 9.48 -11.24 43.26
CA LEU A 38 9.20 -11.73 41.90
C LEU A 38 8.70 -10.64 40.95
N PHE A 39 8.28 -9.49 41.47
CA PHE A 39 7.66 -8.43 40.68
C PHE A 39 8.55 -7.90 39.56
N ILE A 40 9.85 -7.72 39.82
CA ILE A 40 10.82 -7.24 38.81
C ILE A 40 10.98 -8.25 37.66
N TYR A 41 11.12 -9.54 37.98
CA TYR A 41 11.23 -10.59 36.98
C TYR A 41 9.96 -10.67 36.12
N PHE A 42 8.80 -10.53 36.76
CA PHE A 42 7.52 -10.50 36.09
C PHE A 42 7.39 -9.28 35.17
N MET A 43 7.80 -8.10 35.63
CA MET A 43 7.78 -6.87 34.82
C MET A 43 8.65 -6.99 33.58
N ILE A 44 9.88 -7.50 33.72
CA ILE A 44 10.79 -7.73 32.58
C ILE A 44 10.16 -8.70 31.58
N ALA A 45 9.59 -9.82 32.07
CA ALA A 45 8.91 -10.80 31.22
C ALA A 45 7.69 -10.20 30.50
N SER A 46 6.90 -9.38 31.21
CA SER A 46 5.72 -8.70 30.67
C SER A 46 6.09 -7.68 29.58
N VAL A 47 7.10 -6.86 29.82
CA VAL A 47 7.61 -5.90 28.83
C VAL A 47 8.16 -6.62 27.60
N PHE A 48 8.90 -7.71 27.80
CA PHE A 48 9.41 -8.52 26.71
C PHE A 48 8.27 -9.13 25.88
N ALA A 49 7.27 -9.73 26.53
CA ALA A 49 6.10 -10.29 25.88
C ALA A 49 5.29 -9.22 25.13
N GLY A 50 5.09 -8.04 25.74
CA GLY A 50 4.42 -6.89 25.11
C GLY A 50 5.18 -6.38 23.89
N SER A 51 6.50 -6.24 23.97
CA SER A 51 7.35 -5.87 22.84
C SER A 51 7.28 -6.91 21.71
N LEU A 52 7.29 -8.20 22.04
CA LEU A 52 7.14 -9.29 21.08
C LEU A 52 5.79 -9.20 20.35
N LEU A 53 4.71 -8.96 21.10
CA LEU A 53 3.37 -8.75 20.54
C LEU A 53 3.34 -7.54 19.60
N GLY A 54 3.95 -6.43 19.99
CA GLY A 54 4.12 -5.24 19.15
C GLY A 54 4.85 -5.56 17.84
N MET A 55 5.93 -6.34 17.92
CA MET A 55 6.69 -6.78 16.75
C MET A 55 5.87 -7.67 15.81
N VAL A 56 5.11 -8.63 16.34
CA VAL A 56 4.21 -9.48 15.54
C VAL A 56 3.14 -8.63 14.86
N ASN A 57 2.56 -7.67 15.55
CA ASN A 57 1.56 -6.77 14.98
C ASN A 57 2.13 -5.92 13.83
N TYR A 58 3.36 -5.42 14.00
CA TYR A 58 4.08 -4.75 12.92
C TYR A 58 4.32 -5.67 11.72
N LEU A 59 4.65 -6.95 11.92
CA LEU A 59 4.86 -7.89 10.81
C LEU A 59 3.58 -8.10 9.99
N VAL A 60 2.43 -8.23 10.65
CA VAL A 60 1.12 -8.32 9.99
C VAL A 60 0.85 -7.06 9.17
N TYR A 61 1.05 -5.89 9.79
CA TYR A 61 0.92 -4.59 9.12
C TYR A 61 1.83 -4.45 7.91
N PHE A 62 3.11 -4.82 8.06
CA PHE A 62 4.14 -4.76 7.02
C PHE A 62 3.76 -5.65 5.83
N TYR A 63 3.34 -6.88 6.10
CA TYR A 63 2.94 -7.82 5.06
C TYR A 63 1.74 -7.29 4.27
N PHE A 64 0.69 -6.84 4.97
CA PHE A 64 -0.50 -6.28 4.34
C PHE A 64 -0.17 -5.06 3.47
N THR A 65 0.60 -4.12 4.01
CA THR A 65 1.03 -2.90 3.29
C THR A 65 1.85 -3.24 2.05
N LYS A 66 2.79 -4.19 2.15
CA LYS A 66 3.62 -4.62 1.02
C LYS A 66 2.79 -5.28 -0.09
N VAL A 67 1.85 -6.14 0.28
CA VAL A 67 0.94 -6.78 -0.70
C VAL A 67 0.12 -5.72 -1.44
N PHE A 68 -0.45 -4.76 -0.71
CA PHE A 68 -1.26 -3.71 -1.29
C PHE A 68 -0.45 -2.79 -2.22
N ILE A 69 0.69 -2.27 -1.75
CA ILE A 69 1.56 -1.40 -2.55
C ILE A 69 2.05 -2.12 -3.81
N ARG A 70 2.41 -3.40 -3.71
CA ARG A 70 2.84 -4.19 -4.87
C ARG A 70 1.73 -4.30 -5.92
N HIS A 71 0.49 -4.51 -5.49
CA HIS A 71 -0.67 -4.59 -6.39
C HIS A 71 -0.89 -3.28 -7.15
N VAL A 72 -0.85 -2.15 -6.43
CA VAL A 72 -1.00 -0.82 -7.05
C VAL A 72 0.15 -0.52 -8.01
N ASN A 73 1.39 -0.78 -7.59
CA ASN A 73 2.57 -0.55 -8.43
C ASN A 73 2.57 -1.40 -9.71
N GLN A 74 2.04 -2.62 -9.68
CA GLN A 74 1.92 -3.44 -10.89
C GLN A 74 1.01 -2.76 -11.92
N VAL A 75 -0.16 -2.28 -11.50
CA VAL A 75 -1.09 -1.57 -12.40
C VAL A 75 -0.46 -0.28 -12.93
N LEU A 76 0.15 0.52 -12.06
CA LEU A 76 0.82 1.76 -12.47
C LEU A 76 1.99 1.51 -13.44
N ASN A 77 2.75 0.44 -13.24
CA ASN A 77 3.83 0.06 -14.16
C ASN A 77 3.29 -0.39 -15.52
N SER A 78 2.19 -1.15 -15.58
CA SER A 78 1.54 -1.49 -16.85
C SER A 78 1.08 -0.24 -17.60
N VAL A 79 0.46 0.71 -16.89
CA VAL A 79 0.01 2.00 -17.43
C VAL A 79 1.19 2.83 -17.94
N ARG A 80 2.30 2.87 -17.20
CA ARG A 80 3.54 3.53 -17.64
C ARG A 80 4.10 2.91 -18.92
N ASN A 81 3.93 1.61 -19.12
CA ASN A 81 4.38 0.89 -20.31
C ASN A 81 3.37 0.98 -21.48
N GLY A 82 2.34 1.83 -21.37
CA GLY A 82 1.36 2.08 -22.44
C GLY A 82 0.11 1.18 -22.40
N ASP A 83 0.04 0.21 -21.47
CA ASP A 83 -1.16 -0.61 -21.30
C ASP A 83 -2.17 0.08 -20.37
N LEU A 84 -3.03 0.90 -20.98
CA LEU A 84 -4.15 1.54 -20.29
C LEU A 84 -5.30 0.58 -19.98
N SER A 85 -5.28 -0.66 -20.45
CA SER A 85 -6.30 -1.68 -20.15
C SER A 85 -6.10 -2.35 -18.79
N ALA A 86 -4.92 -2.14 -18.16
CA ALA A 86 -4.63 -2.64 -16.83
C ALA A 86 -5.69 -2.16 -15.82
N ARG A 87 -6.12 -3.05 -14.92
CA ARG A 87 -7.13 -2.75 -13.89
C ARG A 87 -6.70 -3.32 -12.55
N THR A 88 -7.00 -2.60 -11.47
CA THR A 88 -6.84 -3.14 -10.12
C THR A 88 -7.95 -4.16 -9.85
N LYS A 89 -7.61 -5.45 -9.76
CA LYS A 89 -8.55 -6.54 -9.42
C LYS A 89 -8.69 -6.81 -7.91
N PHE A 90 -8.06 -6.00 -7.07
CA PHE A 90 -8.03 -6.22 -5.62
C PHE A 90 -9.40 -5.91 -5.01
N ARG A 91 -10.14 -6.96 -4.64
CA ARG A 91 -11.44 -6.87 -3.96
C ARG A 91 -11.20 -6.57 -2.49
N SER A 92 -11.38 -5.32 -2.09
CA SER A 92 -11.31 -4.87 -0.70
C SER A 92 -12.42 -3.86 -0.44
N GLY A 93 -12.96 -3.88 0.77
CA GLY A 93 -13.90 -2.87 1.26
C GLY A 93 -13.20 -1.62 1.78
N GLY A 94 -13.98 -0.64 2.23
CA GLY A 94 -13.45 0.59 2.85
C GLY A 94 -12.55 1.42 1.94
N ILE A 95 -11.61 2.15 2.54
CA ILE A 95 -10.75 3.14 1.87
C ILE A 95 -9.92 2.50 0.73
N ILE A 96 -9.46 1.25 0.93
CA ILE A 96 -8.68 0.54 -0.10
C ILE A 96 -9.54 0.22 -1.33
N GLY A 97 -10.80 -0.17 -1.12
CA GLY A 97 -11.76 -0.37 -2.19
C GLY A 97 -12.07 0.92 -2.96
N GLU A 98 -12.21 2.03 -2.24
CA GLU A 98 -12.43 3.34 -2.84
C GLU A 98 -11.23 3.79 -3.69
N LEU A 99 -10.01 3.63 -3.18
CA LEU A 99 -8.79 3.92 -3.92
C LEU A 99 -8.70 3.10 -5.22
N ASN A 100 -9.00 1.79 -5.15
CA ASN A 100 -9.03 0.93 -6.35
C ASN A 100 -10.08 1.39 -7.37
N ARG A 101 -11.28 1.78 -6.91
CA ARG A 101 -12.32 2.33 -7.80
C ARG A 101 -11.85 3.62 -8.47
N ASN A 102 -11.21 4.52 -7.71
CA ASN A 102 -10.72 5.79 -8.22
C ASN A 102 -9.58 5.61 -9.21
N ILE A 103 -8.65 4.68 -8.96
CA ILE A 103 -7.60 4.30 -9.93
C ILE A 103 -8.24 3.79 -11.21
N ASN A 104 -9.14 2.81 -11.13
CA ASN A 104 -9.79 2.24 -12.31
C ASN A 104 -10.59 3.30 -13.10
N LYS A 105 -11.32 4.20 -12.43
CA LYS A 105 -12.00 5.33 -13.08
C LYS A 105 -11.02 6.24 -13.82
N THR A 106 -9.88 6.54 -13.22
CA THR A 106 -8.84 7.37 -13.85
C THR A 106 -8.31 6.70 -15.12
N LEU A 107 -8.07 5.38 -15.07
CA LEU A 107 -7.60 4.63 -16.24
C LEU A 107 -8.63 4.59 -17.37
N ILE A 108 -9.92 4.41 -17.03
CA ILE A 108 -11.00 4.48 -18.02
C ILE A 108 -11.05 5.88 -18.67
N ASN A 109 -10.92 6.95 -17.88
CA ASN A 109 -10.92 8.31 -18.41
C ASN A 109 -9.69 8.59 -19.29
N LEU A 110 -8.52 8.05 -18.93
CA LEU A 110 -7.31 8.16 -19.74
C LEU A 110 -7.44 7.39 -21.06
N GLU A 111 -7.97 6.18 -21.03
CA GLU A 111 -8.24 5.37 -22.21
C GLU A 111 -9.24 6.06 -23.15
N HIS A 112 -10.30 6.64 -22.58
CA HIS A 112 -11.28 7.41 -23.34
C HIS A 112 -10.68 8.69 -23.95
N SER A 113 -9.88 9.42 -23.16
CA SER A 113 -9.19 10.63 -23.63
C SER A 113 -8.19 10.30 -24.73
N GLN A 114 -7.43 9.21 -24.60
CA GLN A 114 -6.50 8.76 -25.63
C GLN A 114 -7.24 8.40 -26.93
N ASN A 115 -8.36 7.67 -26.83
CA ASN A 115 -9.18 7.35 -28.01
C ASN A 115 -9.74 8.59 -28.70
N THR A 116 -10.19 9.58 -27.93
CA THR A 116 -10.71 10.86 -28.43
C THR A 116 -9.60 11.71 -29.06
N ILE A 117 -8.38 11.69 -28.49
CA ILE A 117 -7.24 12.39 -29.08
C ILE A 117 -6.77 11.70 -30.37
N LEU A 118 -6.94 10.40 -30.51
CA LEU A 118 -6.49 9.67 -31.71
C LEU A 118 -7.51 9.65 -32.83
N HIS A 119 -8.79 9.93 -32.57
CA HIS A 119 -9.87 9.88 -33.55
C HIS A 119 -10.59 11.22 -33.65
N ASP A 120 -10.97 11.59 -34.87
CA ASP A 120 -11.79 12.77 -35.11
C ASP A 120 -13.24 12.54 -34.62
N ASP A 121 -13.78 13.49 -33.84
CA ASP A 121 -15.08 13.36 -33.16
C ASP A 121 -16.26 13.17 -34.12
N LEU A 122 -16.18 13.73 -35.33
CA LEU A 122 -17.28 13.70 -36.30
C LEU A 122 -17.23 12.46 -37.20
N THR A 123 -16.02 11.98 -37.49
CA THR A 123 -15.80 11.00 -38.54
C THR A 123 -15.26 9.66 -38.02
N ARG A 124 -14.84 9.59 -36.74
CA ARG A 124 -14.24 8.42 -36.08
C ARG A 124 -13.02 7.84 -36.79
N ILE A 125 -12.43 8.57 -37.73
CA ILE A 125 -11.18 8.19 -38.41
C ILE A 125 -9.98 8.73 -37.63
N PRO A 126 -8.80 8.11 -37.77
CA PRO A 126 -7.60 8.55 -37.07
C PRO A 126 -7.24 9.98 -37.45
N ASN A 127 -6.99 10.83 -36.46
CA ASN A 127 -6.65 12.22 -36.72
C ASN A 127 -5.19 12.37 -37.22
N ARG A 128 -4.84 13.59 -37.64
CA ARG A 128 -3.51 13.89 -38.20
C ARG A 128 -2.36 13.48 -37.27
N GLN A 129 -2.50 13.66 -35.97
CA GLN A 129 -1.48 13.31 -34.98
C GLN A 129 -1.29 11.79 -34.86
N ALA A 130 -2.39 11.04 -34.83
CA ALA A 130 -2.37 9.58 -34.82
C ALA A 130 -1.71 9.00 -36.07
N LEU A 131 -1.98 9.59 -37.24
CA LEU A 131 -1.37 9.19 -38.50
C LEU A 131 0.14 9.48 -38.51
N GLN A 132 0.57 10.67 -38.09
CA GLN A 132 1.99 11.02 -38.02
C GLN A 132 2.79 10.07 -37.11
N GLN A 133 2.27 9.72 -35.94
CA GLN A 133 2.91 8.74 -35.05
C GLN A 133 3.03 7.36 -35.70
N ARG A 134 1.99 6.92 -36.42
CA ARG A 134 1.99 5.63 -37.12
C ARG A 134 3.03 5.59 -38.25
N PHE A 135 3.21 6.69 -38.99
CA PHE A 135 4.20 6.77 -40.05
C PHE A 135 5.64 6.84 -39.50
N LEU A 136 5.88 7.64 -38.46
CA LEU A 136 7.20 7.73 -37.80
C LEU A 136 7.64 6.39 -37.20
N ASN A 137 6.75 5.69 -36.49
CA ASN A 137 7.05 4.36 -35.94
C ASN A 137 7.30 3.30 -37.03
N ARG A 138 6.73 3.48 -38.23
CA ARG A 138 6.93 2.56 -39.37
C ARG A 138 8.28 2.79 -40.05
N GLU A 139 8.78 4.02 -40.07
CA GLU A 139 10.13 4.33 -40.57
C GLU A 139 11.21 3.83 -39.60
N GLU A 140 11.00 3.92 -38.28
CA GLU A 140 11.95 3.40 -37.27
C GLU A 140 12.01 1.87 -37.18
N SER A 141 10.94 1.16 -37.54
CA SER A 141 10.88 -0.33 -37.51
C SER A 141 11.26 -1.00 -38.84
N GLY A 142 11.54 -0.20 -39.87
CA GLY A 142 11.91 -0.65 -41.22
C GLY A 142 13.40 -0.51 -41.57
N ALA A 143 14.27 -0.23 -40.59
CA ALA A 143 15.73 -0.19 -40.72
C ALA A 143 16.40 -1.36 -39.99
#